data_AF-A0A268QZC2-F1
#
_entry.id   AF-A0A268QZC2-F1
#
_cell.length_a   1.000
_cell.length_b   1.000
_cell.length_c   1.000
_cell.angle_alpha   90.00
_cell.angle_beta   90.00
_cell.angle_gamma   90.00
#
_symmetry.space_group_name_H-M   'P 1'
#
loop_
_entity.id
_entity.type
_entity.pdbx_description
1 polymer ?
#
loop_
_entity_poly.entity_id
_entity_poly.type
_entity_poly.pdbx_seq_one_letter_code
_entity_poly.pdbx_strand_id
1 'polypeptide(L)' 'KHLILPLATLILISVTSTFMIMRYSMLNVLGEDYIMMAKAKGVKEKVIKYKHAMRNALLPVATVFMLSLGFTLGGATVI' A
#
# COMPACT_ATOMS: atom_id res chain seq x y z
N LYS A 1 20.17 -24.19 14.09
CA LYS A 1 19.04 -23.56 14.82
C LYS A 1 19.28 -22.04 14.95
N HIS A 2 19.40 -21.30 13.83
CA HIS A 2 19.61 -19.84 13.79
C HIS A 2 18.97 -19.22 12.53
N LEU A 3 17.78 -19.69 12.16
CA LEU A 3 17.08 -19.23 10.95
C LEU A 3 16.12 -18.06 11.22
N ILE A 4 15.78 -17.80 12.50
CA ILE A 4 14.81 -16.76 12.87
C ILE A 4 15.32 -15.35 12.58
N LEU A 5 16.61 -15.09 12.78
CA LEU A 5 17.22 -13.77 12.52
C LEU A 5 17.26 -13.44 11.02
N PRO A 6 17.75 -14.34 10.13
CA PRO A 6 17.73 -14.08 8.68
C PRO A 6 16.33 -14.08 8.07
N LEU A 7 15.38 -14.89 8.58
CA LEU A 7 13.98 -14.81 8.14
C LEU A 7 13.32 -13.48 8.52
N ALA A 8 13.55 -13.00 9.75
CA ALA A 8 12.98 -11.74 10.21
C ALA A 8 13.51 -10.55 9.40
N THR A 9 14.81 -10.51 9.08
CA THR A 9 15.39 -9.44 8.25
C THR A 9 14.88 -9.49 6.82
N LEU A 10 14.72 -10.68 6.22
CA LEU A 10 14.14 -10.83 4.87
C LEU A 10 12.69 -10.31 4.82
N ILE A 11 11.87 -10.68 5.80
CA ILE A 11 10.47 -10.28 5.88
C ILE A 11 10.36 -8.77 6.11
N LEU A 12 11.19 -8.20 6.99
CA LEU A 12 11.21 -6.76 7.23
C LEU A 12 11.50 -5.98 5.95
N ILE A 13 12.51 -6.39 5.17
CA ILE A 13 12.88 -5.73 3.92
C ILE A 13 11.74 -5.82 2.90
N SER A 14 11.14 -7.00 2.74
CA SER A 14 10.05 -7.23 1.79
C SER A 14 8.79 -6.43 2.13
N VAL A 15 8.38 -6.41 3.39
CA VAL A 15 7.20 -5.65 3.87
C VAL A 15 7.45 -4.15 3.79
N THR A 16 8.67 -3.68 4.06
CA THR A 16 9.03 -2.25 4.01
C THR A 16 8.80 -1.67 2.61
N SER A 17 9.19 -2.38 1.55
CA SER A 17 8.97 -1.92 0.17
C SER A 17 7.49 -1.74 -0.17
N THR A 18 6.65 -2.72 0.17
CA THR A 18 5.19 -2.63 -0.05
C THR A 18 4.57 -1.50 0.77
N PHE A 19 4.99 -1.32 2.02
CA PHE A 19 4.50 -0.26 2.89
C PHE A 19 4.88 1.13 2.36
N MET A 20 6.09 1.29 1.82
CA MET A 20 6.55 2.55 1.25
C MET A 20 5.77 2.90 -0.03
N ILE A 21 5.45 1.91 -0.87
CA ILE A 21 4.61 2.10 -2.06
C ILE A 21 3.19 2.53 -1.67
N MET A 22 2.58 1.87 -0.68
CA MET A 22 1.27 2.25 -0.16
C MET A 22 1.27 3.69 0.39
N ARG A 23 2.31 4.07 1.14
CA ARG A 23 2.47 5.43 1.66
C ARG A 23 2.61 6.46 0.54
N TYR A 24 3.40 6.17 -0.50
CA TYR A 24 3.54 7.05 -1.66
C TYR A 24 2.21 7.23 -2.41
N SER A 25 1.47 6.14 -2.61
CA SER A 25 0.15 6.21 -3.22
C SER A 25 -0.81 7.06 -2.39
N MET A 26 -0.87 6.88 -1.07
CA MET A 26 -1.70 7.70 -0.19
C MET A 26 -1.35 9.20 -0.28
N LEU A 27 -0.06 9.53 -0.38
CA LEU A 27 0.39 10.92 -0.55
C LEU A 27 -0.02 11.50 -1.90
N ASN A 28 0.14 10.74 -2.99
CA ASN A 28 -0.31 11.15 -4.33
C ASN A 28 -1.81 11.42 -4.33
N VAL A 29 -2.59 10.48 -3.80
CA VAL A 29 -4.04 10.56 -3.74
C VAL A 29 -4.51 11.76 -2.90
N LEU A 30 -3.86 12.05 -1.77
CA LEU A 30 -4.15 13.23 -0.95
C LEU A 30 -3.81 14.56 -1.62
N GLY A 31 -2.89 14.54 -2.59
CA GLY A 31 -2.50 15.69 -3.42
C GLY A 31 -3.38 15.90 -4.65
N GLU A 32 -4.34 15.00 -4.93
CA GLU A 32 -5.22 15.14 -6.08
C GLU A 32 -6.24 16.28 -5.90
N ASP A 33 -6.56 16.97 -7.00
CA ASP A 33 -7.43 18.16 -7.01
C ASP A 33 -8.84 17.89 -6.45
N TYR A 34 -9.36 16.66 -6.56
CA TYR A 34 -10.68 16.34 -5.99
C TYR A 34 -10.66 16.25 -4.46
N ILE A 35 -9.52 15.91 -3.83
CA ILE A 35 -9.36 15.98 -2.38
C ILE A 35 -9.32 17.45 -1.95
N MET A 36 -8.62 18.30 -2.71
CA MET A 36 -8.54 19.74 -2.45
C MET A 36 -9.91 20.41 -2.60
N MET A 37 -10.67 20.06 -3.65
CA MET A 37 -12.08 20.45 -3.82
C MET A 37 -12.97 19.97 -2.68
N ALA A 38 -12.80 18.71 -2.23
CA ALA A 38 -13.59 18.18 -1.11
C ALA A 38 -13.30 18.93 0.20
N LYS A 39 -12.04 19.33 0.44
CA LYS A 39 -11.68 20.20 1.57
C LYS A 39 -12.29 21.60 1.43
N ALA A 40 -12.21 22.21 0.24
CA ALA A 40 -12.82 23.52 -0.02
C ALA A 40 -14.35 23.51 0.15
N LYS A 41 -15.00 22.37 -0.13
CA LYS A 41 -16.44 22.14 0.07
C LYS A 41 -16.83 21.91 1.55
N GLY A 42 -15.86 21.87 2.48
CA GLY A 42 -16.11 21.66 3.91
C GLY A 42 -16.41 20.20 4.30
N VAL A 43 -16.04 19.23 3.46
CA VAL A 43 -16.21 17.81 3.80
C VAL A 43 -15.31 17.44 4.97
N LYS A 44 -15.86 16.75 5.99
CA LYS A 44 -15.10 16.31 7.17
C LYS A 44 -13.88 15.48 6.75
N GLU A 45 -12.71 15.78 7.32
CA GLU A 45 -11.46 15.08 7.00
C GLU A 45 -11.53 13.55 7.15
N LYS A 46 -12.33 13.04 8.10
CA LYS A 46 -12.56 11.60 8.27
C LYS A 46 -13.20 10.98 7.02
N VAL A 47 -14.16 11.67 6.39
CA VAL A 47 -14.81 11.18 5.16
C VAL A 47 -13.84 11.22 3.99
N ILE A 48 -13.03 12.27 3.90
CA ILE A 48 -11.99 12.40 2.86
C ILE A 48 -10.97 11.25 2.99
N LYS A 49 -10.48 10.97 4.20
CA LYS A 49 -9.51 9.89 4.43
C LYS A 49 -10.08 8.51 4.10
N TYR A 50 -11.25 8.15 4.65
CA TYR A 50 -11.77 6.78 4.51
C TYR A 50 -12.53 6.52 3.21
N LYS A 51 -13.26 7.50 2.67
CA LYS A 51 -14.15 7.30 1.51
C LYS A 51 -13.53 7.76 0.20
N HIS A 52 -12.65 8.75 0.22
CA HIS A 52 -12.06 9.31 -1.00
C HIS A 52 -10.60 8.85 -1.16
N ALA A 53 -9.74 9.14 -0.19
CA ALA A 53 -8.33 8.81 -0.26
C ALA A 53 -8.08 7.30 -0.15
N MET A 54 -8.65 6.61 0.85
CA MET A 54 -8.41 5.18 1.04
C MET A 54 -8.91 4.33 -0.13
N ARG A 55 -10.06 4.68 -0.72
CA ARG A 55 -10.61 3.95 -1.88
C ARG A 55 -9.76 4.11 -3.13
N ASN A 56 -9.16 5.29 -3.36
CA ASN A 56 -8.25 5.50 -4.50
C ASN A 56 -6.85 4.94 -4.23
N ALA A 57 -6.36 5.02 -2.99
CA ALA A 57 -5.05 4.46 -2.62
C ALA A 57 -5.04 2.92 -2.57
N LEU A 58 -6.22 2.28 -2.50
CA LEU A 58 -6.37 0.82 -2.62
C LEU A 58 -6.03 0.30 -4.02
N LEU A 59 -6.06 1.13 -5.07
CA LEU A 59 -5.73 0.72 -6.44
C LEU A 59 -4.31 0.12 -6.54
N PRO A 60 -3.24 0.84 -6.15
CA PRO A 60 -1.88 0.28 -6.18
C PRO A 60 -1.66 -0.81 -5.13
N VAL A 61 -2.39 -0.79 -4.01
CA VAL A 61 -2.33 -1.88 -3.01
C VAL A 61 -2.85 -3.18 -3.62
N ALA A 62 -3.94 -3.14 -4.38
CA ALA A 62 -4.47 -4.30 -5.09
C ALA A 62 -3.48 -4.83 -6.14
N THR A 63 -2.81 -3.94 -6.87
CA THR A 63 -1.77 -4.32 -7.84
C THR A 63 -0.58 -4.99 -7.16
N VAL A 64 -0.06 -4.41 -6.08
CA VAL A 64 1.06 -5.01 -5.32
C VAL A 64 0.63 -6.31 -4.67
N PHE A 65 -0.59 -6.41 -4.15
CA PHE A 65 -1.14 -7.64 -3.60
C PHE A 65 -1.21 -8.76 -4.64
N MET A 66 -1.66 -8.45 -5.87
CA MET A 66 -1.66 -9.38 -6.99
C MET A 66 -0.24 -9.79 -7.40
N LEU A 67 0.71 -8.85 -7.44
CA LEU A 67 2.12 -9.17 -7.69
C LEU A 67 2.69 -10.07 -6.59
N SER A 68 2.45 -9.77 -5.31
CA SER A 68 2.88 -10.60 -4.17
C SER A 68 2.28 -11.99 -4.22
N LEU A 69 1.01 -12.13 -4.63
CA LEU A 69 0.39 -13.43 -4.90
C LEU A 69 1.08 -14.15 -6.06
N GLY A 70 1.33 -13.47 -7.18
CA GLY A 70 2.05 -14.02 -8.32
C GLY A 70 3.48 -14.45 -8.00
N PHE A 71 4.22 -13.67 -7.20
CA PHE A 71 5.54 -14.02 -6.69
C PHE A 71 5.50 -15.18 -5.70
N THR A 72 4.43 -15.30 -4.90
CA THR A 72 4.28 -16.43 -3.98
C THR A 72 3.99 -17.71 -4.74
N LEU A 73 3.12 -17.66 -5.74
CA LEU A 73 2.80 -18.81 -6.60
C LEU A 73 4.00 -19.19 -7.48
N GLY A 74 4.65 -18.20 -8.11
CA GLY A 74 5.83 -18.39 -8.96
C GLY A 74 7.09 -18.76 -8.17
N GLY A 75 7.27 -18.21 -6.97
CA GLY A 75 8.37 -18.51 -6.05
C GLY A 75 8.20 -19.87 -5.36
N ALA A 76 6.97 -20.27 -5.00
CA ALA A 76 6.67 -21.62 -4.53
C ALA A 76 6.84 -22.68 -5.61
N THR A 77 6.79 -22.31 -6.91
CA THR A 77 7.16 -23.21 -8.01
C THR A 77 8.65 -23.25 -8.32
N VAL A 78 9.46 -22.34 -7.76
CA VAL A 78 10.92 -22.26 -8.02
C VAL A 78 11.74 -22.87 -6.87
N ILE A 79 11.11 -23.26 -5.75
CA ILE A 79 11.73 -23.96 -4.62
C ILE A 79 11.33 -25.43 -4.64
#